data_AF-A0A834I3U3-F1
#
_entry.id   AF-A0A834I3U3-F1
#
_cell.length_a   1.000
_cell.length_b   1.000
_cell.length_c   1.000
_cell.angle_alpha   90.00
_cell.angle_beta   90.00
_cell.angle_gamma   90.00
#
_symmetry.space_group_name_H-M   'P 1'
#
loop_
_entity.id
_entity.type
_entity.pdbx_description
1 polymer ?
#
loop_
_entity_poly.entity_id
_entity_poly.type
_entity_poly.pdbx_seq_one_letter_code
_entity_poly.pdbx_strand_id
1 'polypeptide(L)'
;MVDCPDADGQSGPRLRTSDFYRTCQLPKRFDYPSWFYGYGVQRRPPEHPFYKTTSSEYGRYPPTIHTVPTSFYPTTQEFSRALAKAGMYRNYSLNTGLDTYSS
;
A
#
# COMPACT_ATOMS: atom_id res chain seq x y z
N MET A 1 -5.76 13.18 -7.80
CA MET A 1 -4.94 12.13 -8.41
C MET A 1 -3.72 12.84 -8.94
N VAL A 2 -2.55 12.57 -8.38
CA VAL A 2 -1.32 13.28 -8.76
C VAL A 2 -0.69 12.46 -9.87
N ASP A 3 -0.84 12.91 -11.11
CA ASP A 3 -0.02 12.43 -12.21
C ASP A 3 1.41 12.95 -11.97
N CYS A 4 2.34 12.03 -11.73
CA CYS A 4 3.75 12.37 -11.55
C CYS A 4 4.35 12.76 -12.91
N PRO A 5 5.14 13.85 -13.00
CA PRO A 5 5.82 14.21 -14.23
C PRO A 5 7.05 13.32 -14.45
N ASP A 6 7.20 12.82 -15.67
CA ASP A 6 8.37 12.05 -16.11
C ASP A 6 9.61 12.98 -16.18
N ALA A 7 10.74 12.53 -15.65
CA ALA A 7 11.98 13.32 -15.61
C ALA A 7 12.70 13.41 -16.97
N ASP A 8 12.34 12.58 -17.94
CA ASP A 8 12.98 12.51 -19.24
C ASP A 8 11.88 12.15 -20.25
N GLY A 9 11.51 13.07 -21.15
CA GLY A 9 10.37 12.94 -22.08
C GLY A 9 10.48 11.81 -23.10
N GLN A 10 10.46 10.55 -22.66
CA GLN A 10 10.42 9.35 -23.47
C GLN A 10 9.09 8.61 -23.25
N SER A 11 8.28 8.56 -24.30
CA SER A 11 7.06 7.76 -24.46
C SER A 11 7.38 6.27 -24.63
N GLY A 12 8.24 5.71 -23.77
CA GLY A 12 8.49 4.27 -23.73
C GLY A 12 7.27 3.52 -23.20
N PRO A 13 7.04 2.25 -23.61
CA PRO A 13 5.96 1.46 -23.04
C PRO A 13 6.18 1.34 -21.53
N ARG A 14 5.22 1.82 -20.75
CA ARG A 14 5.22 1.64 -19.29
C ARG A 14 5.21 0.14 -19.03
N LEU A 15 6.35 -0.45 -18.69
CA LEU A 15 6.47 -1.87 -18.37
C LEU A 15 5.44 -2.21 -17.30
N ARG A 16 4.46 -3.06 -17.62
CA ARG A 16 3.46 -3.51 -16.67
C ARG A 16 3.78 -4.88 -16.16
N THR A 17 3.56 -5.12 -14.88
CA THR A 17 3.67 -6.46 -14.29
C THR A 17 2.72 -7.44 -14.97
N SER A 18 1.51 -6.98 -15.32
CA SER A 18 0.50 -7.75 -16.06
C SER A 18 0.89 -8.17 -17.48
N ASP A 19 1.85 -7.49 -18.13
CA ASP A 19 2.31 -7.87 -19.47
C ASP A 19 3.21 -9.13 -19.43
N PHE A 20 3.87 -9.37 -18.29
CA PHE A 20 4.84 -10.46 -18.12
C PHE A 20 4.34 -11.58 -17.22
N TYR A 21 3.42 -11.27 -16.30
CA TYR A 21 2.89 -12.21 -15.31
C TYR A 21 1.37 -12.17 -15.27
N ARG A 22 0.77 -13.32 -14.92
CA ARG A 22 -0.65 -13.37 -14.59
C ARG A 22 -0.88 -12.66 -13.25
N THR A 23 -1.66 -11.59 -13.26
CA THR A 23 -1.98 -10.80 -12.06
C THR A 23 -3.43 -10.96 -11.61
N CYS A 24 -3.68 -10.81 -10.31
CA CYS A 24 -5.02 -10.90 -9.71
C CYS A 24 -5.23 -9.75 -8.72
N GLN A 25 -6.21 -8.87 -8.99
CA GLN A 25 -6.59 -7.75 -8.10
C GLN A 25 -5.40 -6.84 -7.73
N LEU A 26 -4.41 -6.71 -8.62
CA LEU A 26 -3.20 -5.95 -8.35
C LEU A 26 -3.45 -4.43 -8.44
N PRO A 27 -3.18 -3.64 -7.38
CA PRO A 27 -3.29 -2.18 -7.45
C PRO A 27 -2.39 -1.59 -8.54
N LYS A 28 -2.84 -0.51 -9.18
CA LYS A 28 -2.09 0.18 -10.26
C LYS A 28 -0.63 0.45 -9.86
N ARG A 29 -0.37 0.91 -8.64
CA ARG A 29 1.01 1.19 -8.17
C ARG A 29 1.94 -0.03 -8.27
N PHE A 30 1.44 -1.25 -8.08
CA PHE A 30 2.25 -2.47 -8.21
C PHE A 30 2.26 -3.03 -9.63
N ASP A 31 1.25 -2.71 -10.43
CA ASP A 31 1.22 -3.06 -11.85
C ASP A 31 2.16 -2.17 -12.68
N TYR A 32 2.43 -0.94 -12.24
CA TYR A 32 3.38 -0.02 -12.87
C TYR A 32 4.59 0.24 -11.95
N PRO A 33 5.73 -0.46 -12.11
CA PRO A 33 6.92 -0.21 -11.30
C PRO A 33 7.47 1.22 -11.41
N SER A 34 7.17 1.94 -12.50
CA SER A 34 7.50 3.35 -12.65
C SER A 34 6.87 4.26 -11.58
N TRP A 35 5.85 3.78 -10.87
CA TRP A 35 5.26 4.49 -9.73
C TRP A 35 6.22 4.59 -8.53
N PHE A 36 7.25 3.75 -8.46
CA PHE A 36 8.22 3.76 -7.36
C PHE A 36 9.35 4.76 -7.63
N TYR A 37 9.35 5.85 -6.86
CA TYR A 37 10.37 6.91 -6.89
C TYR A 37 10.97 7.16 -5.50
N GLY A 38 12.10 7.87 -5.45
CA GLY A 38 12.79 8.26 -4.21
C GLY A 38 13.85 7.27 -3.72
N TYR A 39 14.25 6.29 -4.55
CA TYR A 39 15.26 5.30 -4.20
C TYR A 39 16.68 5.87 -4.39
N GLY A 40 17.65 5.29 -3.69
CA GLY A 40 19.05 5.77 -3.67
C GLY A 40 19.65 6.00 -5.07
N VAL A 41 19.40 5.09 -6.02
CA VAL A 41 19.89 5.23 -7.41
C VAL A 41 19.24 6.35 -8.21
N GLN A 42 18.09 6.86 -7.77
CA GLN A 42 17.36 7.96 -8.42
C GLN A 42 17.75 9.33 -7.84
N ARG A 43 18.53 9.37 -6.74
CA ARG A 43 18.94 10.63 -6.10
C ARG A 43 19.84 11.43 -7.03
N ARG A 44 19.55 12.73 -7.14
CA ARG A 44 20.38 13.69 -7.87
C ARG A 44 20.76 14.85 -6.92
N PRO A 45 22.05 15.18 -6.76
CA PRO A 45 23.23 14.50 -7.33
C PRO A 45 23.44 13.10 -6.72
N PRO A 46 24.16 12.20 -7.43
CA PRO A 46 24.47 10.88 -6.90
C PRO A 46 25.35 10.97 -5.65
N GLU A 47 25.17 10.02 -4.72
CA GLU A 47 25.97 9.94 -3.51
C GLU A 47 27.45 9.70 -3.85
N HIS A 48 28.33 10.47 -3.18
CA HIS A 48 29.76 10.37 -3.38
C HIS A 48 30.26 8.96 -2.97
N PRO A 49 31.05 8.26 -3.82
CA PRO A 49 31.45 6.88 -3.55
C PRO A 49 32.15 6.65 -2.21
N PHE A 50 32.93 7.62 -1.72
CA PHE A 50 33.66 7.51 -0.45
C PHE A 50 32.77 7.66 0.79
N TYR A 51 31.54 8.18 0.66
CA TYR A 51 30.61 8.36 1.78
C TYR A 51 29.48 7.33 1.80
N LYS A 52 29.56 6.30 0.95
CA LYS A 52 28.60 5.19 0.94
C LYS A 52 28.77 4.33 2.19
N THR A 53 27.70 4.21 2.97
CA THR A 53 27.63 3.34 4.14
C THR A 53 26.92 2.05 3.80
N THR A 54 27.07 1.01 4.64
CA THR A 54 26.27 -0.22 4.52
C THR A 54 24.78 0.05 4.71
N SER A 55 24.42 1.03 5.53
CA SER A 55 23.03 1.46 5.70
C SER A 55 22.43 2.09 4.45
N SER A 56 23.23 2.71 3.56
CA SER A 56 22.73 3.29 2.31
C SER A 56 22.42 2.25 1.22
N GLU A 57 22.74 0.98 1.47
CA GLU A 57 22.31 -0.15 0.62
C GLU A 57 20.82 -0.43 0.76
N TYR A 58 20.25 -0.24 1.95
CA TYR A 58 18.81 -0.36 2.15
C TYR A 58 18.06 0.76 1.41
N GLY A 59 17.03 0.39 0.65
CA GLY A 59 16.27 1.35 -0.15
C GLY A 59 17.05 1.94 -1.34
N ARG A 60 18.18 1.32 -1.73
CA ARG A 60 18.99 1.80 -2.85
C ARG A 60 18.30 1.63 -4.20
N TYR A 61 17.64 0.49 -4.44
CA TYR A 61 17.01 0.16 -5.73
C TYR A 61 15.48 0.14 -5.64
N PRO A 62 14.76 0.68 -6.64
CA PRO A 62 13.32 0.59 -6.71
C PRO A 62 12.86 -0.85 -7.04
N PRO A 63 11.64 -1.23 -6.65
CA PRO A 63 10.99 -2.45 -7.13
C PRO A 63 10.86 -2.47 -8.66
N THR A 64 10.95 -3.66 -9.23
CA THR A 64 10.76 -3.94 -10.67
C THR A 64 9.57 -4.87 -10.88
N ILE A 65 9.18 -5.12 -12.14
CA ILE A 65 8.13 -6.10 -12.50
C ILE A 65 8.39 -7.50 -11.91
N HIS A 66 9.65 -7.84 -11.63
CA HIS A 66 10.04 -9.16 -11.12
C HIS A 66 10.04 -9.24 -9.58
N THR A 67 9.93 -8.11 -8.88
CA THR A 67 9.99 -8.06 -7.41
C THR A 67 8.67 -7.66 -6.77
N VAL A 68 7.77 -7.03 -7.54
CA VAL A 68 6.42 -6.68 -7.07
C VAL A 68 5.53 -7.93 -6.99
N PRO A 69 4.51 -7.95 -6.11
CA PRO A 69 3.59 -9.09 -6.03
C PRO A 69 2.73 -9.21 -7.29
N THR A 70 2.30 -10.43 -7.60
CA THR A 70 1.35 -10.70 -8.70
C THR A 70 -0.11 -10.65 -8.25
N SER A 71 -0.38 -10.81 -6.95
CA SER A 71 -1.72 -10.72 -6.37
C SER A 71 -1.72 -9.94 -5.05
N PHE A 72 -2.77 -9.17 -4.80
CA PHE A 72 -2.90 -8.37 -3.59
C PHE A 72 -4.34 -8.35 -3.09
N TYR A 73 -4.57 -8.86 -1.88
CA TYR A 73 -5.89 -8.96 -1.25
C TYR A 73 -5.90 -8.14 0.04
N PRO A 74 -6.18 -6.83 -0.02
CA PRO A 74 -6.18 -5.99 1.16
C PRO A 74 -7.40 -6.27 2.03
N THR A 75 -7.21 -6.31 3.34
CA THR A 75 -8.33 -6.27 4.28
C THR A 75 -8.87 -4.85 4.36
N THR A 76 -10.10 -4.66 3.90
CA THR A 76 -10.78 -3.36 3.98
C THR A 76 -11.32 -3.13 5.40
N GLN A 77 -11.19 -1.90 5.90
CA GLN A 77 -11.75 -1.50 7.20
C GLN A 77 -13.06 -0.72 7.04
N GLU A 78 -13.76 -0.83 5.91
CA GLU A 78 -14.94 -0.01 5.62
C GLU A 78 -16.05 -0.21 6.64
N PHE A 79 -16.35 -1.45 7.00
CA PHE A 79 -17.33 -1.78 8.04
C PHE A 79 -16.95 -1.16 9.39
N SER A 80 -15.72 -1.40 9.86
CA SER A 80 -15.26 -0.87 11.15
C SER A 80 -15.21 0.66 11.18
N ARG A 81 -14.86 1.31 10.06
CA ARG A 81 -14.91 2.78 9.92
C ARG A 81 -16.34 3.30 9.97
N ALA A 82 -17.29 2.60 9.34
CA ALA A 82 -18.70 2.96 9.40
C ALA A 82 -19.23 2.82 10.84
N LEU A 83 -18.91 1.72 11.52
CA LEU A 83 -19.28 1.49 12.91
C LEU A 83 -18.65 2.51 13.86
N ALA A 84 -17.38 2.85 13.67
CA ALA A 84 -16.66 3.82 14.52
C ALA A 84 -17.31 5.21 14.52
N LYS A 85 -17.98 5.60 13.43
CA LYS A 85 -18.73 6.87 13.36
C LYS A 85 -19.94 6.90 14.30
N ALA A 86 -20.51 5.74 14.66
CA ALA A 86 -21.63 5.64 15.59
C ALA A 86 -21.22 5.84 17.07
N GLY A 87 -19.91 5.90 17.36
CA GLY A 87 -19.39 6.11 18.71
C GLY A 87 -19.38 4.85 19.57
N MET A 88 -19.17 5.04 20.88
CA MET A 88 -19.12 3.95 21.84
C MET A 88 -20.52 3.42 22.15
N TYR A 89 -20.69 2.11 22.08
CA TYR A 89 -21.94 1.46 22.46
C TYR A 89 -22.34 1.79 23.91
N ARG A 90 -23.63 2.02 24.13
CA ARG A 90 -24.26 2.20 25.44
C ARG A 90 -25.53 1.37 25.50
N ASN A 91 -25.71 0.66 26.60
CA ASN A 91 -26.95 -0.07 26.87
C ASN A 91 -27.92 0.85 27.63
N TYR A 92 -29.11 1.08 27.06
CA TYR A 92 -30.21 1.84 27.67
C TYR A 92 -31.48 0.98 27.81
N SER A 93 -31.34 -0.36 27.81
CA SER A 93 -32.49 -1.26 27.98
C SER A 93 -32.87 -1.42 29.45
N LEU A 94 -34.14 -1.76 29.70
CA LEU A 94 -34.63 -2.14 31.03
C LEU A 94 -34.48 -3.65 31.24
N ASN A 95 -34.17 -4.07 32.46
CA ASN A 95 -34.20 -5.47 32.85
C ASN A 95 -35.66 -5.93 32.93
N THR A 96 -36.04 -6.89 32.09
CA THR A 96 -37.40 -7.46 32.01
C THR A 96 -37.43 -8.97 32.22
N GLY A 97 -36.32 -9.56 32.66
CA GLY A 97 -36.25 -10.97 33.02
C GLY A 97 -37.23 -11.26 34.15
N LEU A 98 -38.08 -12.27 33.96
CA LEU A 98 -38.92 -12.80 35.03
C LEU A 98 -38.02 -13.41 36.10
N ASP A 99 -38.33 -13.11 37.36
CA ASP A 99 -37.64 -13.74 38.47
C ASP A 99 -38.00 -15.23 38.51
N THR A 100 -36.99 -16.10 38.55
CA THR A 100 -37.13 -17.56 38.52
C THR A 100 -36.88 -18.20 39.89
N TYR A 101 -36.61 -17.42 40.94
CA TYR A 101 -36.47 -17.99 42.27
C TYR A 101 -37.83 -18.52 42.77
N SER A 102 -37.95 -19.84 42.85
CA SER A 102 -39.04 -20.48 43.59
C SER A 102 -38.73 -20.41 45.09
N SER A 103 -39.52 -19.61 45.81
CA SER A 103 -39.63 -19.63 47.27
C SER A 103 -40.24 -20.93 47.78
#